data_AF-C8PAW9-F1
#
_entry.id   AF-C8PAW9-F1
#
_cell.length_a   1.000
_cell.length_b   1.000
_cell.length_c   1.000
_cell.angle_alpha   90.00
_cell.angle_beta   90.00
_cell.angle_gamma   90.00
#
_symmetry.space_group_name_H-M   'P 1'
#
loop_
_entity.id
_entity.type
_entity.pdbx_description
1 polymer ?
#
loop_
_entity_poly.entity_id
_entity_poly.type
_entity_poly.pdbx_seq_one_letter_code
_entity_poly.pdbx_strand_id
1 'polypeptide(L)'
;MILPGVRRWIRISGWLGIFVAYIILQMYNYTHQPMFIVSLVIVILYSAYMLATSAEPSWYITSIMLRRIIICICLVSIIQGVFLCIAYYKLKKSRTIK
;
A
#
# COMPACT_ATOMS: atom_id res chain seq x y z
N MET A 1 -19.40 -4.37 -23.20
CA MET A 1 -19.40 -5.72 -22.61
C MET A 1 -18.30 -5.76 -21.55
N ILE A 2 -18.66 -5.86 -20.27
CA ILE A 2 -17.74 -5.76 -19.13
C ILE A 2 -17.07 -7.11 -18.92
N LEU A 3 -15.75 -7.22 -19.10
CA LEU A 3 -15.01 -8.45 -18.80
C LEU A 3 -15.02 -8.69 -17.27
N PRO A 4 -15.68 -9.75 -16.77
CA PRO A 4 -15.88 -9.97 -15.33
C PRO A 4 -14.58 -10.31 -14.59
N GLY A 5 -13.52 -10.72 -15.31
CA GLY A 5 -12.23 -11.07 -14.72
C GLY A 5 -11.51 -9.89 -14.09
N VAL A 6 -11.31 -8.79 -14.83
CA VAL A 6 -10.51 -7.62 -14.38
C VAL A 6 -11.10 -6.99 -13.12
N ARG A 7 -12.43 -6.84 -13.06
CA ARG A 7 -13.13 -6.32 -11.88
C ARG A 7 -12.89 -7.17 -10.63
N ARG A 8 -12.87 -8.51 -10.75
CA ARG A 8 -12.60 -9.40 -9.62
C ARG A 8 -11.18 -9.24 -9.11
N TRP A 9 -10.20 -9.16 -10.01
CA TRP A 9 -8.79 -8.95 -9.65
C TRP A 9 -8.56 -7.61 -8.95
N ILE A 10 -9.19 -6.53 -9.40
CA ILE A 10 -9.10 -5.22 -8.74
C ILE A 10 -9.68 -5.29 -7.32
N ARG A 11 -10.84 -5.94 -7.15
CA ARG A 11 -11.43 -6.14 -5.83
C ARG A 11 -10.50 -6.95 -4.92
N ILE A 12 -9.94 -8.06 -5.41
CA ILE A 12 -8.98 -8.88 -4.64
C ILE A 12 -7.77 -8.04 -4.22
N SER A 13 -7.23 -7.20 -5.11
CA SER A 13 -6.13 -6.29 -4.78
C SER A 13 -6.51 -5.29 -3.67
N GLY A 14 -7.72 -4.72 -3.74
CA GLY A 14 -8.26 -3.86 -2.68
C GLY A 14 -8.33 -4.58 -1.33
N TRP A 15 -8.91 -5.79 -1.29
CA TRP A 15 -9.01 -6.60 -0.08
C TRP A 15 -7.64 -7.00 0.50
N LEU A 16 -6.67 -7.35 -0.36
CA LEU A 16 -5.29 -7.61 0.07
C LEU A 16 -4.65 -6.37 0.69
N GLY A 17 -4.94 -5.18 0.16
CA GLY A 17 -4.51 -3.91 0.77
C GLY A 17 -5.00 -3.75 2.21
N ILE A 18 -6.26 -4.13 2.51
CA ILE A 18 -6.81 -4.10 3.88
C ILE A 18 -6.07 -5.08 4.79
N PHE A 19 -5.78 -6.29 4.29
CA PHE A 19 -5.01 -7.28 5.04
C PHE A 19 -3.61 -6.78 5.40
N VAL A 20 -2.92 -6.14 4.45
CA VAL A 20 -1.62 -5.50 4.70
C VAL A 20 -1.75 -4.36 5.72
N ALA A 21 -2.80 -3.53 5.64
CA ALA A 21 -3.05 -2.47 6.62
C ALA A 21 -3.22 -3.04 8.04
N TYR A 22 -3.88 -4.19 8.19
CA TYR A 22 -3.99 -4.88 9.48
C TYR A 22 -2.62 -5.31 10.03
N ILE A 23 -1.75 -5.87 9.19
CA ILE A 23 -0.38 -6.23 9.61
C ILE A 23 0.39 -4.98 10.07
N ILE A 24 0.30 -3.88 9.33
CA ILE A 24 0.95 -2.61 9.69
C ILE A 24 0.39 -2.07 11.01
N LEU A 25 -0.92 -2.18 11.25
CA LEU A 25 -1.54 -1.78 12.50
C LEU A 25 -0.99 -2.60 13.69
N GLN A 26 -0.82 -3.90 13.50
CA GLN A 26 -0.20 -4.74 14.54
C GLN A 26 1.25 -4.30 14.81
N MET A 27 2.04 -4.04 13.76
CA MET A 27 3.41 -3.52 13.91
C MET A 27 3.45 -2.18 14.64
N TYR A 28 2.47 -1.30 14.40
CA TYR A 28 2.31 -0.07 15.16
C TYR A 28 2.01 -0.35 16.64
N ASN A 29 1.11 -1.28 16.96
CA ASN A 29 0.83 -1.65 18.35
C ASN A 29 2.07 -2.18 19.08
N TYR A 30 2.98 -2.87 18.39
CA TYR A 30 4.23 -3.34 19.01
C TYR A 30 5.30 -2.26 19.19
N THR A 31 5.42 -1.33 18.24
CA THR A 31 6.55 -0.39 18.19
C THR A 31 6.19 1.04 18.61
N HIS A 32 4.91 1.39 18.58
CA HIS A 32 4.35 2.74 18.78
C HIS A 32 5.03 3.82 17.93
N GLN A 33 5.64 3.45 16.80
CA GLN A 33 6.32 4.41 15.94
C GLN A 33 5.33 5.07 14.97
N PRO A 34 5.29 6.42 14.90
CA PRO A 34 4.33 7.15 14.08
C PRO A 34 4.50 6.90 12.57
N MET A 35 5.66 6.42 12.12
CA MET A 35 5.91 6.04 10.72
C MET A 35 4.95 4.94 10.24
N PHE A 36 4.56 4.02 11.12
CA PHE A 36 3.60 2.97 10.75
C PHE A 36 2.19 3.51 10.54
N ILE A 37 1.79 4.57 11.27
CA ILE A 37 0.49 5.24 11.06
C ILE A 37 0.44 5.85 9.65
N VAL A 38 1.51 6.54 9.24
CA VAL A 38 1.57 7.16 7.90
C VAL A 38 1.48 6.09 6.81
N SER A 39 2.24 4.99 6.97
CA SER A 39 2.17 3.85 6.05
C SER A 39 0.77 3.22 6.01
N LEU A 40 0.13 3.08 7.17
CA LEU A 40 -1.22 2.53 7.31
C LEU A 40 -2.26 3.37 6.56
N VAL A 41 -2.24 4.70 6.71
CA VAL A 41 -3.18 5.60 6.01
C VAL A 41 -3.03 5.47 4.50
N ILE A 42 -1.79 5.40 3.99
CA ILE A 42 -1.52 5.27 2.55
C ILE A 42 -2.08 3.95 2.01
N VAL A 43 -1.87 2.84 2.72
CA VAL A 43 -2.36 1.51 2.30
C VAL A 43 -3.89 1.46 2.33
N ILE A 44 -4.53 2.07 3.33
CA ILE A 44 -5.99 2.16 3.41
C ILE A 44 -6.55 3.00 2.25
N LEU A 45 -5.96 4.16 1.96
CA LEU A 45 -6.38 5.00 0.84
C LEU A 45 -6.23 4.27 -0.50
N TYR A 46 -5.12 3.56 -0.70
CA TYR A 46 -4.91 2.72 -1.88
C TYR A 46 -5.97 1.62 -2.00
N SER A 47 -6.26 0.92 -0.91
CA SER A 47 -7.27 -0.13 -0.87
C SER A 47 -8.67 0.41 -1.19
N ALA A 48 -9.05 1.52 -0.56
CA ALA A 48 -10.32 2.20 -0.80
C ALA A 48 -10.44 2.66 -2.25
N TYR A 49 -9.37 3.23 -2.81
CA TYR A 49 -9.32 3.64 -4.22
C TYR A 49 -9.52 2.45 -5.17
N MET A 50 -8.85 1.32 -4.93
CA MET A 50 -9.03 0.12 -5.74
C MET A 50 -10.45 -0.43 -5.66
N LEU A 51 -11.05 -0.47 -4.46
CA LEU A 51 -12.43 -0.95 -4.29
C LEU A 51 -13.45 -0.01 -4.96
N ALA A 52 -13.30 1.30 -4.77
CA ALA A 52 -14.19 2.32 -5.32
C ALA A 52 -14.13 2.36 -6.85
N THR A 53 -12.92 2.29 -7.42
CA THR A 53 -12.75 2.34 -8.87
C THR A 53 -12.92 0.98 -9.55
N SER A 54 -13.15 -0.11 -8.82
CA SER A 54 -13.29 -1.46 -9.39
C SER A 54 -14.39 -1.61 -10.46
N ALA A 55 -15.36 -0.69 -10.47
CA ALA A 55 -16.44 -0.67 -11.46
C ALA A 55 -16.20 0.25 -12.66
N GLU A 56 -15.14 1.05 -12.64
CA GLU A 56 -14.88 2.12 -13.59
C GLU A 56 -14.38 1.58 -14.95
N PRO A 57 -14.88 2.08 -16.09
CA PRO A 57 -14.49 1.58 -17.42
C PRO A 57 -13.03 1.92 -17.79
N SER A 58 -12.38 2.85 -17.09
CA SER A 58 -10.99 3.23 -17.30
C SER A 58 -9.99 2.08 -17.07
N TRP A 59 -10.36 1.06 -16.31
CA TRP A 59 -9.54 -0.14 -16.08
C TRP A 59 -9.41 -1.04 -17.31
N TYR A 60 -10.26 -0.89 -18.31
CA TYR A 60 -10.18 -1.65 -19.55
C TYR A 60 -9.25 -1.03 -20.59
N ILE A 61 -8.80 0.21 -20.35
CA ILE A 61 -7.82 0.88 -21.19
C ILE A 61 -6.42 0.56 -20.64
N THR A 62 -5.71 -0.36 -21.31
CA THR A 62 -4.42 -0.90 -20.87
C THR A 62 -3.40 0.18 -20.51
N SER A 63 -3.33 1.27 -21.30
CA SER A 63 -2.40 2.38 -21.05
C SER A 63 -2.73 3.14 -19.76
N ILE A 64 -4.01 3.35 -19.44
CA ILE A 64 -4.47 4.03 -18.23
C ILE A 64 -4.29 3.12 -17.02
N MET A 65 -4.62 1.83 -17.17
CA MET A 65 -4.43 0.82 -16.12
C MET A 65 -2.96 0.70 -15.72
N LEU A 66 -2.05 0.52 -16.67
CA LEU A 66 -0.62 0.42 -16.40
C LEU A 66 -0.09 1.69 -15.71
N ARG A 67 -0.51 2.87 -16.17
CA ARG A 67 -0.11 4.13 -15.55
C ARG A 67 -0.56 4.22 -14.08
N ARG A 68 -1.82 3.86 -13.79
CA ARG A 68 -2.35 3.82 -12.41
C ARG A 68 -1.58 2.83 -11.53
N ILE A 69 -1.30 1.63 -12.05
CA ILE A 69 -0.55 0.58 -11.33
C ILE A 69 0.88 1.03 -11.03
N ILE A 70 1.59 1.58 -12.01
CA ILE A 70 2.97 2.06 -11.84
C ILE A 70 3.03 3.16 -10.78
N ILE A 71 2.12 4.14 -10.84
CA ILE A 71 2.05 5.21 -9.84
C ILE A 71 1.82 4.63 -8.44
N CYS A 72 0.89 3.68 -8.30
CA CYS A 72 0.61 3.05 -7.02
C CYS A 72 1.80 2.25 -6.50
N ILE A 73 2.47 1.47 -7.34
CA ILE A 73 3.66 0.70 -6.95
C ILE A 73 4.79 1.64 -6.54
N CYS A 74 5.08 2.67 -7.33
CA CYS A 74 6.10 3.66 -7.00
C CYS A 74 5.79 4.36 -5.67
N LEU A 75 4.56 4.83 -5.46
CA LEU A 75 4.18 5.49 -4.21
C LEU A 75 4.29 4.55 -3.02
N VAL A 76 3.68 3.37 -3.10
CA VAL A 76 3.68 2.42 -1.99
C VAL A 76 5.10 1.94 -1.68
N SER A 77 5.90 1.56 -2.69
CA SER A 77 7.25 1.04 -2.48
C SER A 77 8.27 2.10 -2.06
N ILE A 78 8.27 3.29 -2.67
CA ILE A 78 9.25 4.33 -2.32
C ILE A 78 8.98 4.85 -0.92
N ILE A 79 7.71 5.16 -0.61
CA ILE A 79 7.36 5.72 0.70
C ILE A 79 7.63 4.70 1.81
N GLN A 80 7.20 3.44 1.63
CA GLN A 80 7.49 2.38 2.61
C GLN A 80 9.00 2.11 2.73
N GLY A 81 9.74 2.10 1.62
CA GLY A 81 11.19 1.92 1.61
C GLY A 81 11.93 3.00 2.39
N VAL A 82 11.55 4.27 2.23
CA VAL A 82 12.13 5.39 2.99
C VAL A 82 11.87 5.21 4.50
N PHE A 83 10.64 4.89 4.90
CA PHE A 83 10.33 4.67 6.31
C PHE A 83 11.10 3.48 6.90
N LEU A 84 11.19 2.37 6.16
CA LEU A 84 11.94 1.19 6.60
C LEU A 84 13.44 1.50 6.77
N CYS A 85 13.99 2.28 5.84
CA CYS A 85 15.38 2.73 5.86
C CYS A 85 15.65 3.58 7.11
N ILE A 86 14.79 4.56 7.41
CA ILE A 86 14.94 5.40 8.60
C ILE A 86 14.82 4.56 9.89
N ALA A 87 13.86 3.63 9.95
CA ALA A 87 13.72 2.71 11.08
C ALA A 87 14.98 1.85 11.28
N TYR A 88 15.54 1.31 10.18
CA TYR A 88 16.77 0.53 10.19
C TYR A 88 17.97 1.34 10.69
N TYR A 89 18.15 2.59 10.21
CA TYR A 89 19.22 3.46 10.67
C TYR A 89 19.08 3.84 12.15
N LYS A 90 17.86 4.10 12.64
CA LYS A 90 17.62 4.33 14.08
C LYS A 90 17.98 3.11 14.91
N LEU A 91 17.59 1.91 14.47
CA LEU A 91 17.91 0.66 15.17
C LEU A 91 19.42 0.39 15.17
N LYS A 92 20.09 0.57 14.04
CA LYS A 92 21.54 0.43 13.90
C LYS A 92 22.28 1.39 14.85
N LYS A 93 21.91 2.68 14.86
CA LYS A 93 22.48 3.68 15.77
C LYS A 93 22.32 3.27 17.23
N SER A 94 21.14 2.78 17.61
CA SER A 94 20.88 2.34 18.99
C SER A 94 21.67 1.09 19.40
N ARG A 95 22.01 0.21 18.45
CA ARG A 95 22.81 -1.01 18.69
C ARG A 95 24.32 -0.74 18.72
N THR A 96 24.78 0.41 18.23
CA THR A 96 26.22 0.79 18.21
C THR A 96 26.66 1.54 19.46
N ILE A 97 25.71 1.92 20.34
CA ILE A 97 25.94 2.66 21.60
C ILE A 97 25.87 1.71 22.83
N LYS A 98 25.71 0.40 22.60
CA LYS A 98 25.81 -0.65 23.63
C LYS A 98 27.15 -1.36 23.48
#